data_AF-A0A2M8FL31-F1
#
_entry.id   AF-A0A2M8FL31-F1
#
_cell.length_a   1.000
_cell.length_b   1.000
_cell.length_c   1.000
_cell.angle_alpha   90.00
_cell.angle_beta   90.00
_cell.angle_gamma   90.00
#
_symmetry.space_group_name_H-M   'P 1'
#
loop_
_entity.id
_entity.type
_entity.pdbx_description
1 polymer ?
#
loop_
_entity_poly.entity_id
_entity_poly.type
_entity_poly.pdbx_seq_one_letter_code
_entity_poly.pdbx_strand_id
1 'polypeptide(L)' 'MSIFKIHTVESAPSAVKNILETTQKAIGFIPNMHAVMADSPVLLKAYKEIGKLFNETSF' A
#
# COMPACT_ATOMS: atom_id res chain seq x y z
N MET A 1 -10.60 12.07 -16.23
CA MET A 1 -9.91 11.87 -14.94
C MET A 1 -10.72 10.88 -14.13
N SER A 2 -10.10 9.81 -13.66
CA SER A 2 -10.76 8.84 -12.77
C SER A 2 -10.65 9.32 -11.33
N ILE A 3 -11.76 9.25 -10.57
CA ILE A 3 -11.77 9.59 -9.15
C ILE A 3 -11.47 8.31 -8.38
N PHE A 4 -10.32 8.26 -7.73
CA PHE A 4 -9.93 7.14 -6.87
C PHE A 4 -10.16 7.50 -5.41
N LYS A 5 -10.75 6.58 -4.64
CA LYS A 5 -10.89 6.74 -3.20
C LYS A 5 -9.52 6.57 -2.55
N ILE A 6 -9.11 7.57 -1.77
CA ILE A 6 -7.90 7.49 -0.96
C ILE A 6 -8.30 6.95 0.41
N HIS A 7 -7.87 5.73 0.72
CA HIS A 7 -8.17 5.11 2.01
C HIS A 7 -7.14 5.49 3.08
N THR A 8 -7.64 5.69 4.28
CA THR A 8 -6.87 5.76 5.53
C THR A 8 -6.84 4.39 6.21
N VAL A 9 -6.01 4.20 7.23
CA VAL A 9 -6.00 2.96 8.04
C VAL A 9 -7.40 2.61 8.57
N GLU A 10 -8.19 3.62 8.93
CA GLU A 10 -9.54 3.43 9.48
C GLU A 10 -10.56 3.03 8.41
N SER A 11 -10.49 3.65 7.23
CA SER A 11 -11.45 3.47 6.14
C SER A 11 -11.14 2.32 5.18
N ALA A 12 -9.91 1.81 5.21
CA ALA A 12 -9.49 0.69 4.37
C ALA A 12 -10.13 -0.64 4.79
N PRO A 13 -10.36 -1.58 3.84
CA PRO A 13 -10.80 -2.93 4.17
C PRO A 13 -9.85 -3.65 5.14
N SER A 14 -10.40 -4.49 6.04
CA SER A 14 -9.61 -5.17 7.09
C SER A 14 -8.40 -5.95 6.56
N ALA A 15 -8.52 -6.52 5.35
CA ALA A 15 -7.45 -7.28 4.68
C ALA A 15 -6.20 -6.44 4.35
N VAL A 16 -6.33 -5.12 4.21
CA VAL A 16 -5.24 -4.21 3.84
C VAL A 16 -4.83 -3.26 4.96
N LYS A 17 -5.60 -3.17 6.06
CA LYS A 17 -5.27 -2.30 7.21
C LYS A 17 -3.85 -2.53 7.72
N ASN A 18 -3.51 -3.78 8.01
CA ASN A 18 -2.18 -4.16 8.49
C ASN A 18 -1.07 -3.77 7.48
N ILE A 19 -1.38 -3.85 6.18
CA ILE A 19 -0.44 -3.46 5.12
C ILE A 19 -0.18 -1.96 5.16
N LEU A 20 -1.22 -1.14 5.27
CA LEU A 20 -1.13 0.32 5.35
C LEU A 20 -0.43 0.77 6.65
N GLU A 21 -0.73 0.14 7.78
CA GLU A 21 -0.05 0.40 9.05
C GLU A 21 1.45 0.10 8.97
N THR A 22 1.81 -1.05 8.37
CA THR A 22 3.21 -1.43 8.17
C THR A 22 3.91 -0.44 7.26
N THR A 23 3.25 0.00 6.17
CA THR A 23 3.78 1.04 5.29
C THR A 23 4.00 2.36 6.04
N GLN A 24 3.02 2.82 6.81
CA GLN A 24 3.15 4.03 7.61
C GLN A 24 4.31 3.95 8.61
N LYS A 25 4.48 2.80 9.26
CA LYS A 25 5.60 2.57 10.19
C LYS A 25 6.96 2.52 9.49
N ALA A 26 7.03 1.97 8.28
CA ALA A 26 8.28 1.82 7.55
C ALA A 26 8.81 3.13 6.94
N ILE A 27 7.91 3.99 6.44
CA ILE A 27 8.30 5.21 5.72
C ILE A 27 7.76 6.51 6.33
N GLY A 28 7.05 6.44 7.46
CA GLY A 28 6.50 7.59 8.19
C GLY A 28 5.16 8.12 7.69
N PHE A 29 4.69 7.69 6.51
CA PHE A 29 3.41 8.10 5.94
C PHE A 29 2.84 7.03 4.99
N ILE A 30 1.59 7.18 4.55
CA ILE A 30 0.97 6.29 3.57
C ILE A 30 0.96 7.00 2.21
N PRO A 31 1.68 6.50 1.18
CA PRO A 31 1.63 7.09 -0.14
C PRO A 31 0.22 6.98 -0.74
N ASN A 32 -0.26 8.02 -1.41
CA ASN A 32 -1.57 8.04 -2.05
C ASN A 32 -1.81 6.82 -2.95
N MET A 33 -0.75 6.34 -3.61
CA MET A 33 -0.83 5.14 -4.45
C MET A 33 -1.20 3.88 -3.64
N HIS A 34 -0.61 3.67 -2.46
CA HIS A 34 -0.95 2.54 -1.59
C HIS A 34 -2.35 2.69 -1.02
N ALA A 35 -2.73 3.92 -0.66
CA ALA A 35 -4.05 4.26 -0.17
C ALA A 35 -5.14 4.00 -1.22
N VAL A 36 -4.88 4.23 -2.51
CA VAL A 36 -5.80 3.89 -3.61
C VAL A 36 -5.83 2.39 -3.87
N MET A 37 -4.69 1.72 -3.79
CA MET A 37 -4.62 0.25 -3.96
C MET A 37 -5.30 -0.53 -2.83
N ALA A 38 -5.69 0.13 -1.72
CA ALA A 38 -6.40 -0.49 -0.62
C ALA A 38 -7.75 -1.13 -1.03
N ASP A 39 -8.39 -0.65 -2.10
CA ASP A 39 -9.59 -1.29 -2.67
C ASP A 39 -9.31 -2.69 -3.28
N SER A 40 -8.04 -2.99 -3.60
CA SER A 40 -7.61 -4.29 -4.13
C SER A 40 -6.44 -4.84 -3.32
N PRO A 41 -6.72 -5.67 -2.29
CA PRO A 41 -5.70 -6.27 -1.44
C PRO A 41 -4.62 -7.05 -2.21
N VAL A 42 -5.03 -7.71 -3.31
CA VAL A 42 -4.11 -8.47 -4.17
C VAL A 42 -3.16 -7.54 -4.92
N LEU A 43 -3.65 -6.41 -5.42
CA LEU A 43 -2.82 -5.41 -6.10
C LEU A 43 -1.79 -4.80 -5.15
N LEU A 44 -2.23 -4.38 -3.96
CA LEU A 44 -1.34 -3.81 -2.95
C LEU A 44 -0.26 -4.81 -2.52
N LYS A 45 -0.62 -6.09 -2.36
CA LYS A 45 0.34 -7.16 -2.05
C LYS A 45 1.37 -7.35 -3.16
N ALA A 46 0.93 -7.43 -4.42
CA ALA A 46 1.82 -7.57 -5.57
C ALA A 46 2.79 -6.39 -5.68
N TYR A 47 2.31 -5.16 -5.49
CA TYR A 47 3.16 -3.98 -5.52
C TYR A 47 4.24 -4.00 -4.43
N LYS A 48 3.89 -4.41 -3.21
CA LYS A 48 4.89 -4.57 -2.14
C LYS A 48 5.93 -5.63 -2.47
N GLU A 49 5.54 -6.73 -3.10
CA GLU A 49 6.50 -7.75 -3.52
C GLU A 49 7.46 -7.19 -4.57
N ILE A 50 6.97 -6.40 -5.53
CA ILE A 50 7.83 -5.72 -6.51
C ILE A 50 8.83 -4.79 -5.81
N GLY A 51 8.39 -3.99 -4.84
CA GLY A 51 9.29 -3.11 -4.08
C GLY A 51 10.34 -3.87 -3.28
N LYS A 52 9.98 -5.03 -2.73
CA LYS A 52 10.92 -5.92 -2.04
C LYS A 52 11.95 -6.49 -3.01
N LEU A 53 11.50 -7.06 -4.13
CA LEU A 53 12.38 -7.59 -5.18
C LEU A 53 13.33 -6.50 -5.70
N PHE A 54 12.84 -5.28 -5.89
CA PHE A 54 13.67 -4.15 -6.30
C PHE A 54 14.81 -3.87 -5.30
N ASN A 55 14.49 -3.81 -3.99
CA ASN A 55 15.50 -3.61 -2.96
C ASN A 55 16.52 -4.75 -2.88
N GLU A 56 16.13 -5.98 -3.20
CA GLU A 56 17.05 -7.14 -3.26
C GLU A 56 17.99 -7.05 -4.48
N THR A 57 17.60 -6.37 -5.55
CA THR A 57 18.39 -6.21 -6.78
C THR A 57 19.30 -4.98 -6.79
N SER A 58 19.09 -4.03 -5.88
CA SER A 58 19.96 -2.85 -5.75
C SER A 58 21.23 -3.21 -4.98
N PHE A 59 22.34 -3.37 -5.71
CA PHE A 59 23.71 -3.41 -5.19
C PHE A 59 24.20 -2.01 -4.80
#